data_AF-A0A1W9HQQ7-F1
#
_entry.id   AF-A0A1W9HQQ7-F1
#
_cell.length_a   1.000
_cell.length_b   1.000
_cell.length_c   1.000
_cell.angle_alpha   90.00
_cell.angle_beta   90.00
_cell.angle_gamma   90.00
#
_symmetry.space_group_name_H-M   'P 1'
#
loop_
_entity.id
_entity.type
_entity.pdbx_description
1 polymer ?
#
loop_
_entity_poly.entity_id
_entity_poly.type
_entity_poly.pdbx_seq_one_letter_code
_entity_poly.pdbx_strand_id
1 'polypeptide(L)'
;MENENLRTKHDIYVGSVGTDQLEQNFNIGYGFKYDDLDYYLLKLWPLPGITYYLGKNREGDRYTVFSKILTEGSGVRLQNPIGYGVLRPDLKDYIEICLRFPKQRIYMSLYPTR
;
A
#
# COMPACT_ATOMS: atom_id res chain seq x y z
N MET A 1 -7.90 23.09 -14.38
CA MET A 1 -7.01 23.40 -13.25
C MET A 1 -6.82 22.09 -12.52
N GLU A 2 -5.72 21.41 -12.81
CA GLU A 2 -5.32 20.20 -12.10
C GLU A 2 -5.02 20.62 -10.67
N ASN A 3 -5.81 20.14 -9.71
CA ASN A 3 -5.32 20.09 -8.35
C ASN A 3 -4.08 19.19 -8.41
N GLU A 4 -2.90 19.81 -8.31
CA GLU A 4 -1.71 19.14 -7.81
C GLU A 4 -2.00 18.73 -6.36
N ASN A 5 -2.88 17.74 -6.18
CA ASN A 5 -3.15 17.15 -4.89
C ASN A 5 -1.78 16.70 -4.37
N LEU A 6 -1.38 17.29 -3.23
CA LEU A 6 -0.21 16.90 -2.47
C LEU A 6 -0.27 15.37 -2.31
N ARG A 7 0.56 14.69 -3.11
CA ARG A 7 0.64 13.23 -3.11
C ARG A 7 2.04 12.87 -2.66
N THR A 8 2.12 12.05 -1.62
CA THR A 8 3.39 11.43 -1.26
C THR A 8 3.49 10.07 -1.94
N LYS A 9 4.60 9.84 -2.62
CA LYS A 9 4.93 8.58 -3.28
C LYS A 9 5.78 7.76 -2.31
N HIS A 10 5.49 6.48 -2.18
CA HIS A 10 6.16 5.54 -1.30
C HIS A 10 6.60 4.35 -2.12
N ASP A 11 7.87 3.99 -2.08
CA ASP A 11 8.39 2.86 -2.85
C ASP A 11 7.88 1.52 -2.27
N ILE A 12 7.58 0.57 -3.16
CA ILE A 12 7.15 -0.78 -2.79
C ILE A 12 8.17 -1.78 -3.28
N TYR A 13 8.59 -2.67 -2.39
CA TYR A 13 9.62 -3.66 -2.65
C TYR A 13 9.11 -5.09 -2.46
N VAL A 14 9.77 -6.04 -3.11
CA VAL A 14 9.84 -7.44 -2.67
C VAL A 14 11.23 -7.70 -2.12
N GLY A 15 11.37 -8.60 -1.16
CA GLY A 15 12.66 -8.92 -0.56
C GLY A 15 12.52 -9.90 0.61
N SER A 16 13.66 -10.18 1.24
CA SER A 16 13.76 -11.03 2.42
C SER A 16 13.84 -10.15 3.67
N VAL A 17 13.00 -10.45 4.67
CA VAL A 17 13.04 -9.74 5.96
C VAL A 17 14.17 -10.33 6.80
N GLY A 18 15.23 -9.54 7.01
CA GLY A 18 16.28 -9.83 7.99
C GLY A 18 15.86 -9.37 9.40
N THR A 19 16.82 -9.34 10.33
CA THR A 19 16.53 -8.99 11.74
C THR A 19 16.00 -7.56 11.91
N ASP A 20 16.48 -6.60 11.10
CA ASP A 20 16.09 -5.19 11.21
C ASP A 20 15.93 -4.47 9.85
N GLN A 21 16.12 -5.19 8.73
CA GLN A 21 16.16 -4.57 7.41
C GLN A 21 15.57 -5.47 6.32
N LEU A 22 15.15 -4.85 5.23
CA LEU A 22 14.73 -5.55 4.02
C LEU A 22 15.94 -5.81 3.12
N GLU A 23 16.37 -7.07 3.05
CA GLU A 23 17.50 -7.52 2.25
C GLU A 23 17.07 -7.94 0.84
N GLN A 24 18.00 -7.83 -0.11
CA GLN A 24 17.79 -8.22 -1.52
C GLN A 24 16.52 -7.58 -2.10
N ASN A 25 16.29 -6.31 -1.74
CA ASN A 25 15.06 -5.65 -2.13
C ASN A 25 15.06 -5.29 -3.62
N PHE A 26 13.92 -5.54 -4.27
CA PHE A 26 13.67 -5.14 -5.64
C PHE A 26 12.41 -4.28 -5.66
N ASN A 27 12.51 -3.05 -6.18
CA ASN A 27 11.35 -2.18 -6.31
C ASN A 27 10.39 -2.80 -7.34
N ILE A 28 9.12 -2.89 -6.99
CA ILE A 28 8.06 -3.45 -7.82
C ILE A 28 6.90 -2.48 -8.01
N GLY A 29 7.07 -1.21 -7.67
CA GLY A 29 6.02 -0.21 -7.81
C GLY A 29 5.98 0.81 -6.69
N TYR A 30 4.82 1.45 -6.56
CA TYR A 30 4.64 2.63 -5.71
C TYR A 30 3.28 2.65 -5.03
N GLY A 31 3.26 3.13 -3.79
CA GLY A 31 2.08 3.57 -3.06
C GLY A 31 1.94 5.09 -3.13
N PHE A 32 0.74 5.59 -3.37
CA PHE A 32 0.44 7.01 -3.36
C PHE A 32 -0.52 7.32 -2.23
N LYS A 33 -0.16 8.27 -1.37
CA LYS A 33 -1.03 8.83 -0.34
C LYS A 33 -1.42 10.23 -0.74
N TYR A 34 -2.72 10.48 -0.80
CA TYR A 34 -3.32 11.78 -1.04
C TYR A 34 -3.89 12.30 0.27
N ASP A 35 -3.80 13.62 0.49
CA ASP A 35 -4.24 14.25 1.74
C ASP A 35 -5.76 14.12 1.99
N ASP A 36 -6.55 14.06 0.91
CA ASP A 36 -8.01 13.96 0.93
C ASP A 36 -8.54 12.52 1.00
N LEU A 37 -7.65 11.51 0.99
CA LEU A 37 -8.02 10.10 0.98
C LEU A 37 -7.54 9.36 2.22
N ASP A 38 -8.39 8.56 2.84
CA ASP A 38 -8.04 7.73 4.00
C ASP A 38 -7.30 6.42 3.65
N TYR A 39 -6.93 6.23 2.38
CA TYR A 39 -6.26 5.04 1.87
C TYR A 39 -5.10 5.39 0.95
N TYR A 40 -4.17 4.45 0.78
CA TYR A 40 -3.12 4.54 -0.23
C TYR A 40 -3.58 3.87 -1.52
N LEU A 41 -3.16 4.39 -2.67
CA LEU A 41 -3.28 3.73 -3.96
C LEU A 41 -1.99 2.97 -4.25
N LEU A 42 -2.06 1.65 -4.40
CA LEU A 42 -0.91 0.82 -4.74
C LEU A 42 -0.91 0.52 -6.24
N LYS A 43 0.23 0.75 -6.89
CA LYS A 43 0.48 0.46 -8.30
C LYS A 43 1.71 -0.45 -8.38
N LEU A 44 1.52 -1.69 -8.83
CA LEU A 44 2.59 -2.70 -8.89
C LEU A 44 2.96 -2.99 -10.35
N TRP A 45 4.24 -2.91 -10.70
CA TRP A 45 4.74 -3.19 -12.05
C TRP A 45 4.50 -4.63 -12.53
N PRO A 46 4.59 -5.68 -11.68
CA PRO A 46 4.26 -7.04 -12.11
C PRO A 46 2.77 -7.24 -12.47
N LEU A 47 1.89 -6.32 -12.05
CA LEU A 47 0.45 -6.36 -12.28
C LEU A 47 -0.02 -5.04 -12.91
N PRO A 48 0.44 -4.73 -14.14
CA PRO A 48 0.17 -3.45 -14.76
C PRO A 48 -1.32 -3.24 -14.99
N GLY A 49 -1.78 -2.00 -14.87
CA GLY A 49 -3.18 -1.62 -15.07
C GLY A 49 -4.10 -1.85 -13.88
N ILE A 50 -3.69 -2.62 -12.86
CA ILE A 50 -4.48 -2.82 -11.64
C ILE A 50 -4.09 -1.78 -10.59
N THR A 51 -5.10 -1.20 -9.94
CA THR A 51 -4.93 -0.33 -8.77
C THR A 51 -5.48 -1.05 -7.56
N TYR A 52 -4.64 -1.21 -6.54
CA TYR A 52 -5.10 -1.68 -5.24
C TYR A 52 -5.23 -0.52 -4.28
N TYR A 53 -6.02 -0.71 -3.23
CA TYR A 53 -6.30 0.32 -2.23
C TYR A 53 -5.95 -0.24 -0.85
N LEU A 54 -5.03 0.42 -0.15
CA LEU A 54 -4.62 0.03 1.20
C LEU A 54 -5.26 0.98 2.22
N GLY A 55 -6.30 0.50 2.89
CA GLY A 55 -6.98 1.25 3.95
C GLY A 55 -6.45 0.88 5.32
N LYS A 56 -6.24 1.88 6.21
CA LYS A 56 -5.92 1.62 7.61
C LYS A 56 -7.18 1.16 8.34
N ASN A 57 -7.06 0.12 9.16
CA ASN A 57 -8.17 -0.33 10.01
C ASN A 57 -8.33 0.63 11.20
N ARG A 58 -9.53 0.71 11.78
CA ARG A 58 -9.83 1.62 12.90
C ARG A 58 -8.94 1.40 14.13
N GLU A 59 -8.51 0.16 14.35
CA GLU A 59 -7.76 -0.23 15.54
C GLU A 59 -6.38 -0.76 15.17
N GLY A 60 -5.35 -0.04 15.63
CA GLY A 60 -3.96 -0.46 15.62
C GLY A 60 -3.21 -0.28 14.29
N ASP A 61 -2.18 -1.10 14.14
CA ASP A 61 -1.16 -1.05 13.09
C ASP A 61 -1.47 -1.98 11.92
N ARG A 62 -2.77 -2.16 11.64
CA ARG A 62 -3.28 -3.11 10.64
C ARG A 62 -3.97 -2.37 9.50
N TYR A 63 -3.84 -2.96 8.31
CA TYR A 63 -4.37 -2.43 7.06
C TYR A 63 -5.09 -3.54 6.30
N THR A 64 -6.02 -3.17 5.43
CA THR A 64 -6.70 -4.08 4.51
C THR A 64 -6.42 -3.65 3.08
N VAL A 65 -6.07 -4.61 2.21
CA VAL A 65 -5.90 -4.37 0.78
C VAL A 65 -7.19 -4.71 0.06
N PHE A 66 -7.68 -3.77 -0.76
CA PHE A 66 -8.88 -3.89 -1.56
C PHE A 66 -8.53 -3.80 -3.04
N SER A 67 -9.27 -4.53 -3.89
CA SER A 67 -9.10 -4.46 -5.35
C SER A 67 -10.12 -3.58 -6.05
N LYS A 68 -11.11 -3.07 -5.32
CA LYS A 68 -12.20 -2.26 -5.89
C LYS A 68 -12.50 -1.05 -5.01
N ILE A 69 -12.80 0.05 -5.69
CA ILE A 69 -13.37 1.26 -5.11
C ILE A 69 -14.76 1.48 -5.74
N LEU A 70 -15.72 1.86 -4.92
CA LEU A 70 -17.01 2.36 -5.36
C LEU A 70 -17.15 3.81 -4.89
N THR A 71 -17.56 4.66 -5.82
CA THR A 71 -17.93 6.04 -5.53
C THR A 71 -19.45 6.13 -5.65
N GLU A 72 -20.14 6.24 -4.52
CA GLU A 72 -21.61 6.34 -4.48
C GLU A 72 -21.99 7.65 -3.76
N GLY A 73 -22.65 8.55 -4.50
CA GLY A 73 -23.02 9.86 -3.98
C GLY A 73 -21.79 10.68 -3.54
N SER A 74 -21.75 11.08 -2.27
CA SER A 74 -20.63 11.80 -1.66
C SER A 74 -19.59 10.90 -0.98
N GLY A 75 -19.77 9.57 -1.03
CA GLY A 75 -18.94 8.61 -0.28
C GLY A 75 -18.07 7.74 -1.17
N VAL A 76 -16.90 7.37 -0.62
CA VAL A 76 -16.02 6.33 -1.18
C VAL A 76 -16.11 5.08 -0.31
N ARG A 77 -16.32 3.93 -0.94
CA ARG A 77 -16.31 2.61 -0.28
C ARG A 77 -15.32 1.67 -0.95
N LEU A 78 -14.38 1.16 -0.16
CA LEU A 78 -13.46 0.12 -0.60
C LEU A 78 -14.13 -1.26 -0.50
N GLN A 79 -13.95 -2.10 -1.53
CA GLN A 79 -14.57 -3.41 -1.66
C GLN A 79 -13.58 -4.47 -2.15
N ASN A 80 -13.97 -5.74 -2.02
CA ASN A 80 -13.19 -6.90 -2.41
C ASN A 80 -11.83 -6.95 -1.69
N PRO A 81 -11.81 -7.30 -0.39
CA PRO A 81 -10.57 -7.45 0.35
C PRO A 81 -9.75 -8.63 -0.20
N ILE A 82 -8.55 -8.34 -0.71
CA ILE A 82 -7.65 -9.31 -1.36
C ILE A 82 -6.33 -9.48 -0.61
N GLY A 83 -6.17 -8.83 0.54
CA GLY A 83 -4.92 -8.85 1.29
C GLY A 83 -5.03 -8.08 2.60
N TYR A 84 -3.93 -8.03 3.32
CA TYR A 84 -3.81 -7.26 4.55
C TYR A 84 -2.42 -6.65 4.64
N GLY A 85 -2.28 -5.61 5.43
CA GLY A 85 -1.00 -5.03 5.78
C GLY A 85 -0.81 -4.93 7.30
N VAL A 86 0.43 -4.92 7.73
CA VAL A 86 0.81 -4.74 9.13
C VAL A 86 2.07 -3.90 9.21
N LEU A 87 2.06 -2.92 10.11
CA LEU A 87 3.29 -2.25 10.52
C LEU A 87 3.92 -3.08 11.64
N ARG A 88 5.03 -3.76 11.33
CA ARG A 88 5.66 -4.66 12.31
C ARG A 88 6.58 -3.87 13.25
N PRO A 89 6.68 -4.27 14.54
CA PRO A 89 7.58 -3.62 15.48
C PRO A 89 9.07 -3.73 15.13
N ASP A 90 9.46 -4.79 14.42
CA ASP A 90 10.83 -5.09 14.01
C ASP A 90 11.20 -4.54 12.63
N LEU A 91 10.22 -4.17 11.81
CA LEU A 91 10.42 -3.60 10.48
C LEU A 91 9.68 -2.26 10.36
N LYS A 92 10.01 -1.32 11.26
CA LYS A 92 9.26 -0.06 11.48
C LYS A 92 9.25 0.87 10.28
N ASP A 93 10.19 0.71 9.36
CA ASP A 93 10.32 1.55 8.18
C ASP A 93 9.37 1.12 7.04
N TYR A 94 8.72 -0.03 7.17
CA TYR A 94 7.88 -0.61 6.13
C TYR A 94 6.52 -1.09 6.66
N ILE A 95 5.50 -0.92 5.82
CA ILE A 95 4.27 -1.71 5.95
C ILE A 95 4.49 -3.03 5.20
N GLU A 96 4.48 -4.16 5.91
CA GLU A 96 4.42 -5.48 5.30
C GLU A 96 3.01 -5.72 4.78
N ILE A 97 2.86 -5.95 3.48
CA ILE A 97 1.59 -6.18 2.80
C ILE A 97 1.59 -7.60 2.23
N CYS A 98 0.60 -8.39 2.64
CA CYS A 98 0.36 -9.74 2.18
C CYS A 98 -0.82 -9.76 1.19
N LEU A 99 -0.53 -9.95 -0.09
CA LEU A 99 -1.54 -10.21 -1.12
C LEU A 99 -1.93 -11.69 -1.08
N ARG A 100 -3.23 -11.97 -1.25
CA ARG A 100 -3.74 -13.36 -1.30
C ARG A 100 -3.63 -13.97 -2.69
N PHE A 101 -3.69 -13.16 -3.75
CA PHE A 101 -3.61 -13.63 -5.12
C PHE A 101 -2.96 -12.58 -6.05
N PRO A 102 -1.78 -12.87 -6.63
CA PRO A 102 -0.90 -13.99 -6.27
C PRO A 102 -0.46 -13.88 -4.79
N LYS A 103 -0.16 -15.01 -4.16
CA LYS A 103 0.32 -15.02 -2.77
C LYS A 103 1.72 -14.42 -2.72
N GLN A 104 1.82 -13.16 -2.34
CA GLN A 104 3.07 -12.41 -2.33
C GLN A 104 3.13 -11.48 -1.12
N ARG A 105 4.32 -11.39 -0.51
CA ARG A 105 4.64 -10.35 0.47
C ARG A 105 5.37 -9.23 -0.22
N ILE A 106 4.90 -8.01 -0.01
CA ILE A 106 5.49 -6.78 -0.53
C ILE A 106 5.65 -5.81 0.65
N TYR A 107 6.58 -4.88 0.54
CA TYR A 107 6.96 -3.98 1.63
C TYR A 107 6.92 -2.56 1.12
N MET A 108 5.97 -1.76 1.62
CA MET A 108 5.86 -0.35 1.26
C MET A 108 6.62 0.48 2.27
N SER A 109 7.59 1.28 1.81
CA SER A 109 8.31 2.24 2.65
C SER A 109 7.33 3.23 3.27
N LEU A 110 7.56 3.63 4.53
CA LEU A 110 6.87 4.76 5.15
C LEU A 110 7.51 6.11 4.80
N TYR A 111 8.76 6.09 4.34
CA TYR A 111 9.47 7.29 3.92
C TYR A 111 9.13 7.59 2.46
N PRO A 112 8.62 8.79 2.17
CA PRO A 112 8.23 9.16 0.83
C PRO A 112 9.46 9.39 -0.06
N THR A 113 9.35 9.00 -1.32
CA THR A 113 10.32 9.25 -2.38
C THR A 113 9.90 10.47 -3.20
N ARG A 114 10.87 11.34 -3.53
CA ARG A 114 10.66 12.53 -4.40
C ARG A 114 10.28 12.12 -5.82
#